data_AF-A0A607C0Z7-F1
#
_entry.id   AF-A0A607C0Z7-F1
#
_cell.length_a   1.000
_cell.length_b   1.000
_cell.length_c   1.000
_cell.angle_alpha   90.00
_cell.angle_beta   90.00
_cell.angle_gamma   90.00
#
_symmetry.space_group_name_H-M   'P 1'
#
loop_
_entity.id
_entity.type
_entity.pdbx_description
1 polymer ?
#
loop_
_entity_poly.entity_id
_entity_poly.type
_entity_poly.pdbx_seq_one_letter_code
_entity_poly.pdbx_strand_id
1 'polypeptide(L)' 'MAIIRAVCSVHFRAGLAAARAQGRIGGRRPKLTPGQWEQAGRLLAAGETRHRVGLLFDVSISTLYKKFPVNQSR' A
#
# COMPACT_ATOMS: atom_id res chain seq x y z
N MET A 1 8.47 15.71 -33.57
CA MET A 1 8.36 14.72 -32.46
C MET A 1 7.56 15.20 -31.23
N ALA A 2 7.43 16.51 -30.95
CA ALA A 2 6.67 17.01 -29.79
C ALA A 2 5.14 16.76 -29.86
N ILE A 3 4.56 16.84 -31.07
CA ILE A 3 3.10 16.71 -31.28
C ILE A 3 2.58 15.30 -30.95
N ILE A 4 3.28 14.26 -31.38
CA ILE A 4 2.89 12.85 -31.17
C ILE A 4 2.87 12.50 -29.66
N ARG A 5 3.88 12.95 -28.91
CA ARG A 5 3.96 12.71 -27.46
C ARG A 5 2.87 13.46 -26.70
N ALA A 6 2.52 14.69 -27.12
CA ALA A 6 1.46 15.47 -26.50
C ALA A 6 0.08 14.80 -26.68
N VAL A 7 -0.25 14.39 -27.91
CA VAL A 7 -1.50 13.70 -28.25
C VAL A 7 -1.67 12.41 -27.45
N CYS A 8 -0.65 11.53 -27.44
CA CYS A 8 -0.74 10.25 -26.74
C CYS A 8 -0.91 10.44 -25.22
N SER A 9 -0.29 11.47 -24.63
CA SER A 9 -0.43 11.78 -23.20
C SER A 9 -1.84 12.25 -22.84
N VAL A 10 -2.48 13.04 -23.70
CA VAL A 10 -3.84 13.56 -23.49
C VAL A 10 -4.86 12.43 -23.56
N HIS A 11 -4.79 11.57 -24.59
CA HIS A 11 -5.70 10.44 -24.72
C HIS A 11 -5.50 9.37 -23.64
N PHE A 12 -4.25 9.10 -23.24
CA PHE A 12 -3.96 8.14 -22.17
C PHE A 12 -4.50 8.62 -20.82
N ARG A 13 -4.38 9.93 -20.51
CA ARG A 13 -4.93 10.51 -19.28
C ARG A 13 -6.46 10.44 -19.25
N ALA A 14 -7.12 10.74 -20.38
CA ALA A 14 -8.57 10.62 -20.51
C ALA A 14 -9.04 9.16 -20.36
N GLY A 15 -8.33 8.21 -20.98
CA GLY A 15 -8.60 6.78 -20.83
C GLY A 15 -8.39 6.25 -19.40
N LEU A 16 -7.33 6.71 -18.71
CA LEU A 16 -7.10 6.40 -17.29
C LEU A 16 -8.20 6.95 -16.39
N ALA A 17 -8.71 8.15 -16.67
CA ALA A 17 -9.82 8.74 -15.92
C ALA A 17 -11.12 7.93 -16.12
N ALA A 18 -11.44 7.54 -17.35
CA ALA A 18 -12.58 6.69 -17.66
C ALA A 18 -12.46 5.31 -16.97
N ALA A 19 -11.28 4.69 -16.98
CA ALA A 19 -11.05 3.41 -16.32
C ALA A 19 -11.15 3.50 -14.78
N ARG A 20 -10.70 4.61 -14.18
CA ARG A 20 -10.87 4.85 -12.75
C ARG A 20 -12.33 5.09 -12.37
N ALA A 21 -13.10 5.80 -13.21
CA ALA A 21 -14.53 5.99 -13.01
C ALA A 21 -15.31 4.66 -13.04
N GLN A 22 -14.84 3.69 -13.82
CA GLN A 22 -15.36 2.31 -13.85
C GLN A 22 -14.92 1.45 -12.64
N GLY A 23 -14.20 2.02 -11.65
CA GLY A 23 -13.79 1.32 -10.44
C GLY A 23 -12.50 0.53 -10.55
N ARG A 24 -11.73 0.66 -11.65
CA ARG A 24 -10.42 0.01 -11.77
C ARG A 24 -9.40 0.69 -10.86
N ILE A 25 -9.08 0.05 -9.74
CA ILE A 25 -7.97 0.43 -8.87
C ILE A 25 -6.67 -0.03 -9.52
N GLY A 26 -5.97 0.90 -10.19
CA GLY A 26 -4.65 0.65 -10.75
C GLY A 26 -3.53 0.60 -9.70
N GLY A 27 -2.31 0.26 -10.12
CA GLY A 27 -1.12 0.23 -9.26
C GLY A 27 -0.71 -1.16 -8.80
N ARG A 28 0.23 -1.21 -7.86
CA ARG A 28 0.76 -2.47 -7.31
C ARG A 28 -0.21 -3.03 -6.27
N ARG A 29 -0.59 -4.30 -6.42
CA ARG A 29 -1.42 -4.99 -5.43
C ARG A 29 -0.71 -5.05 -4.07
N PRO A 30 -1.38 -4.70 -2.96
CA PRO A 30 -0.82 -4.89 -1.62
C PRO A 30 -0.43 -6.36 -1.39
N LYS A 31 0.74 -6.60 -0.79
CA LYS A 31 1.20 -7.97 -0.47
C LYS A 31 0.41 -8.59 0.69
N LEU A 32 0.00 -7.78 1.66
CA LEU A 32 -0.78 -8.23 2.80
C LEU A 32 -2.27 -7.97 2.62
N THR A 33 -3.07 -8.92 3.07
CA THR A 33 -4.52 -8.77 3.20
C THR A 33 -4.88 -7.92 4.43
N PRO A 34 -6.07 -7.30 4.47
CA PRO A 34 -6.50 -6.53 5.65
C PRO A 34 -6.54 -7.38 6.92
N GLY A 35 -6.95 -8.65 6.86
CA GLY A 35 -6.97 -9.54 8.03
C GLY A 35 -5.57 -9.83 8.59
N GLN A 36 -4.55 -9.92 7.73
CA GLN A 36 -3.16 -10.07 8.20
C GLN A 36 -2.67 -8.81 8.92
N TRP A 37 -3.12 -7.63 8.51
CA TRP A 37 -2.81 -6.38 9.22
C TRP A 37 -3.43 -6.34 10.62
N GLU A 38 -4.67 -6.80 10.77
CA GLU A 38 -5.32 -6.91 12.08
C GLU A 38 -4.57 -7.89 12.98
N GLN A 39 -4.17 -9.06 12.45
CA GLN A 39 -3.38 -10.03 13.19
C GLN A 39 -2.03 -9.45 13.63
N ALA A 40 -1.31 -8.78 12.73
CA ALA A 40 -0.05 -8.11 13.05
C ALA A 40 -0.25 -7.02 14.13
N GLY A 41 -1.35 -6.27 14.08
CA GLY A 41 -1.70 -5.28 15.09
C GLY A 41 -1.94 -5.91 16.47
N ARG A 42 -2.65 -7.05 16.53
CA ARG A 42 -2.87 -7.80 17.77
C ARG A 42 -1.57 -8.32 18.39
N LEU A 43 -0.65 -8.83 17.56
CA LEU A 43 0.67 -9.29 18.02
C LEU A 43 1.53 -8.14 18.57
N LEU A 44 1.48 -6.98 17.91
CA LEU A 44 2.17 -5.78 18.40
C LEU A 44 1.57 -5.26 19.72
N ALA A 45 0.25 -5.32 19.88
CA ALA A 45 -0.43 -4.97 21.13
C ALA A 45 -0.11 -5.94 22.28
N ALA A 46 0.10 -7.22 21.96
CA ALA A 46 0.57 -8.23 22.91
C ALA A 46 2.03 -8.03 23.36
N GLY A 47 2.75 -7.06 22.77
CA GLY A 47 4.12 -6.73 23.14
C GLY A 47 5.20 -7.54 22.40
N GLU A 48 4.86 -8.24 21.31
CA GLU A 48 5.88 -8.88 20.49
C GLU A 48 6.84 -7.87 19.84
N THR A 49 8.09 -8.29 19.62
CA THR A 49 9.07 -7.46 18.95
C THR A 49 8.69 -7.25 17.48
N ARG A 50 8.79 -6.01 17.00
CA ARG A 50 8.55 -5.64 15.59
C ARG A 50 9.40 -6.45 14.61
N HIS A 51 10.58 -6.89 15.04
CA HIS A 51 11.45 -7.74 14.25
C HIS A 51 10.86 -9.15 14.04
N ARG A 52 10.30 -9.75 15.11
CA ARG A 52 9.64 -11.07 15.03
C ARG A 52 8.39 -11.03 14.15
N VAL A 53 7.57 -9.99 14.31
CA VAL A 53 6.39 -9.76 13.46
C VAL A 53 6.81 -9.57 11.99
N GLY A 54 7.91 -8.85 11.74
CA GLY A 54 8.44 -8.66 10.38
C GLY A 54 8.84 -9.97 9.70
N LEU A 55 9.50 -10.87 10.42
CA LEU A 55 9.87 -12.19 9.92
C LEU A 55 8.64 -13.07 9.62
N LEU A 56 7.62 -13.02 10.48
CA LEU A 56 6.41 -13.85 10.33
C LEU A 56 5.61 -13.49 9.07
N PHE A 57 5.49 -12.19 8.78
CA PHE A 57 4.72 -11.69 7.63
C PHE A 57 5.60 -11.38 6.40
N ASP A 58 6.90 -11.68 6.47
CA ASP A 58 7.89 -11.36 5.43
C ASP A 58 7.79 -9.89 4.98
N VAL A 59 7.81 -8.99 5.97
CA VAL A 59 7.74 -7.53 5.80
C VAL A 59 8.90 -6.84 6.48
N SER A 60 9.37 -5.77 5.84
CA SER A 60 10.41 -4.92 6.42
C SER A 60 9.89 -4.16 7.65
N ILE A 61 10.80 -3.90 8.58
CA ILE A 61 10.55 -3.08 9.79
C ILE A 61 10.03 -1.69 9.40
N SER A 62 10.54 -1.12 8.30
CA SER A 62 10.09 0.16 7.75
C SER A 62 8.61 0.14 7.33
N THR A 63 8.08 -1.01 6.90
CA THR A 63 6.67 -1.16 6.55
C THR A 63 5.80 -1.21 7.81
N LEU A 64 6.26 -1.89 8.86
CA LEU A 64 5.57 -1.93 10.15
C LEU A 64 5.47 -0.54 10.78
N TYR A 65 6.56 0.25 10.79
CA TYR A 65 6.50 1.61 11.33
C TYR A 65 5.59 2.56 10.54
N LYS A 66 5.48 2.39 9.21
CA LYS A 66 4.54 3.18 8.39
C LYS A 66 3.07 2.93 8.73
N LYS A 67 2.74 1.71 9.19
CA LYS A 67 1.38 1.31 9.53
C LYS A 67 1.06 1.47 11.01
N PHE A 68 2.03 1.19 11.87
CA PHE A 68 1.90 1.26 13.33
C PHE A 68 2.98 2.19 13.90
N PRO A 69 2.72 3.51 13.93
CA PRO A 69 3.63 4.48 14.55
C PRO A 69 3.70 4.26 16.07
N VAL A 70 4.88 4.46 16.66
CA VAL A 70 5.11 4.28 18.11
C VAL A 70 4.38 5.35 18.94
N ASN A 71 4.06 6.50 18.34
CA ASN A 71 3.46 7.64 19.03
C ASN A 71 1.92 7.57 19.15
N GLN A 72 1.30 6.43 18.86
CA GLN A 72 -0.10 6.19 19.26
C GLN A 72 -0.16 5.69 20.70
N SER A 73 0.30 6.53 21.62
CA SER A 73 0.04 6.39 23.05
C SER A 73 -1.15 7.27 23.41
N ARG A 74 -2.36 6.71 23.35
CA ARG A 74 -3.48 7.11 24.20
C ARG A 74 -4.47 5.97 24.32
#